data_AF-A0A7V6T992-F1
#
_entry.id   AF-A0A7V6T992-F1
#
_cell.length_a   1.000
_cell.length_b   1.000
_cell.length_c   1.000
_cell.angle_alpha   90.00
_cell.angle_beta   90.00
_cell.angle_gamma   90.00
#
_symmetry.space_group_name_H-M   'P 1'
#
loop_
_entity.id
_entity.type
_entity.pdbx_description
1 polymer ?
#
loop_
_entity_poly.entity_id
_entity_poly.type
_entity_poly.pdbx_seq_one_letter_code
_entity_poly.pdbx_strand_id
1 'polypeptide(L)'
;FIPLNNQKTLSYGNVGLDVLGIQQRLKFLNLFNTQPDGVFGPRTEQAVKALQKQAGLSLTGIVDTNFYKAMDDAIYKNLTSREDIQLRKAIDILKEILKSKNAA
;
A
#
# COMPACT_ATOMS: atom_id res chain seq x y z
N PHE A 1 1.23 -7.54 -4.82
CA PHE A 1 0.00 -7.73 -4.04
C PHE A 1 -1.00 -8.56 -4.85
N ILE A 2 -1.97 -9.20 -4.20
CA ILE A 2 -3.11 -9.82 -4.89
C ILE A 2 -3.88 -8.75 -5.70
N PRO A 3 -4.25 -9.00 -6.97
CA PRO A 3 -5.13 -8.10 -7.74
C PRO A 3 -6.47 -7.92 -7.02
N LEU A 4 -6.96 -6.69 -6.94
CA LEU A 4 -8.22 -6.37 -6.27
C LEU A 4 -9.31 -6.03 -7.28
N ASN A 5 -10.54 -6.48 -7.04
CA ASN A 5 -11.70 -5.88 -7.69
C ASN A 5 -12.09 -4.58 -6.96
N ASN A 6 -11.55 -3.45 -7.42
CA ASN A 6 -11.76 -2.13 -6.81
C ASN A 6 -13.18 -1.55 -6.99
N GLN A 7 -14.11 -2.29 -7.60
CA GLN A 7 -15.53 -1.96 -7.66
C GLN A 7 -16.36 -2.65 -6.55
N LYS A 8 -15.75 -3.61 -5.85
CA LYS A 8 -16.43 -4.39 -4.81
C LYS A 8 -16.29 -3.70 -3.45
N THR A 9 -17.42 -3.38 -2.85
CA THR A 9 -17.48 -2.91 -1.46
C THR A 9 -17.14 -4.06 -0.51
N LEU A 10 -16.20 -3.85 0.41
CA LEU A 10 -15.87 -4.82 1.47
C LEU A 10 -16.19 -4.24 2.84
N SER A 11 -16.74 -5.08 3.71
CA SER A 11 -17.05 -4.72 5.10
C SER A 11 -16.93 -5.93 6.02
N TYR A 12 -17.19 -5.70 7.31
CA TYR A 12 -17.14 -6.71 8.35
C TYR A 12 -17.84 -8.01 7.95
N GLY A 13 -17.18 -9.15 8.23
CA GLY A 13 -17.67 -10.49 7.91
C GLY A 13 -17.40 -10.95 6.48
N ASN A 14 -16.96 -10.08 5.56
CA ASN A 14 -16.52 -10.53 4.25
C ASN A 14 -15.25 -11.38 4.35
N VAL A 15 -15.15 -12.39 3.48
CA VAL A 15 -13.99 -13.29 3.39
C VAL A 15 -13.58 -13.43 1.94
N GLY A 16 -12.28 -13.55 1.67
CA GLY A 16 -11.75 -13.93 0.37
C GLY A 16 -10.51 -13.15 -0.06
N LEU A 17 -10.14 -13.32 -1.33
CA LEU A 17 -8.91 -12.78 -1.90
C LEU A 17 -8.87 -11.25 -1.91
N ASP A 18 -10.01 -10.58 -2.08
CA ASP A 18 -10.08 -9.12 -2.01
C ASP A 18 -9.72 -8.61 -0.59
N VAL A 19 -10.26 -9.28 0.44
CA VAL A 19 -9.94 -8.97 1.85
C VAL A 19 -8.47 -9.28 2.14
N LEU A 20 -7.95 -10.39 1.63
CA LEU A 20 -6.54 -10.70 1.79
C LEU A 20 -5.66 -9.64 1.11
N GLY A 21 -6.06 -9.18 -0.07
CA GLY A 21 -5.34 -8.16 -0.83
C GLY A 21 -5.35 -6.78 -0.16
N ILE A 22 -6.46 -6.35 0.47
CA ILE A 22 -6.47 -5.08 1.22
C ILE A 22 -5.67 -5.19 2.52
N GLN A 23 -5.72 -6.32 3.23
CA GLN A 23 -4.90 -6.55 4.43
C GLN A 23 -3.40 -6.52 4.12
N GLN A 24 -2.95 -7.11 3.00
CA GLN A 24 -1.54 -7.04 2.57
C GLN A 24 -1.08 -5.60 2.34
N ARG A 25 -1.93 -4.77 1.73
CA ARG A 25 -1.64 -3.36 1.45
C ARG A 25 -1.63 -2.51 2.72
N LEU A 26 -2.63 -2.69 3.59
CA LEU A 26 -2.67 -2.05 4.90
C LEU A 26 -1.47 -2.44 5.77
N LYS A 27 -1.01 -3.70 5.68
CA LYS A 27 0.21 -4.15 6.35
C LYS A 27 1.46 -3.47 5.78
N PHE A 28 1.57 -3.36 4.46
CA PHE A 28 2.65 -2.61 3.81
C PHE A 28 2.69 -1.13 4.25
N LEU A 29 1.52 -0.52 4.49
CA LEU A 29 1.39 0.83 5.03
C LEU A 29 1.60 0.93 6.56
N ASN A 30 1.98 -0.17 7.22
CA ASN A 30 2.11 -0.27 8.69
C ASN A 30 0.82 0.01 9.47
N LEU A 31 -0.34 -0.18 8.85
CA LEU A 31 -1.67 0.02 9.45
C LEU A 31 -2.31 -1.30 9.92
N PHE A 32 -1.73 -2.45 9.55
CA PHE A 32 -2.21 -3.77 9.92
C PHE A 32 -1.07 -4.60 10.49
N ASN A 33 -1.12 -4.90 11.79
CA ASN A 33 -0.01 -5.47 12.56
C ASN A 33 -0.06 -7.01 12.67
N THR A 34 -1.05 -7.67 12.07
CA THR A 34 -1.21 -9.13 12.13
C THR A 34 -0.95 -9.78 10.79
N GLN A 35 -0.95 -11.11 10.75
CA GLN A 35 -0.86 -11.81 9.48
C GLN A 35 -2.18 -11.64 8.70
N PRO A 36 -2.13 -11.23 7.41
CA PRO A 36 -3.31 -11.23 6.55
C PRO A 36 -3.87 -12.66 6.44
N ASP A 37 -5.17 -12.81 6.71
CA ASP A 37 -5.89 -14.09 6.76
C ASP A 37 -7.07 -14.14 5.77
N GLY A 38 -7.37 -13.03 5.10
CA GLY A 38 -8.50 -12.92 4.18
C GLY A 38 -9.85 -12.80 4.86
N VAL A 39 -9.90 -12.56 6.19
CA VAL A 39 -11.14 -12.38 6.96
C VAL A 39 -11.29 -10.93 7.39
N PHE A 40 -12.43 -10.32 7.07
CA PHE A 40 -12.72 -8.94 7.46
C PHE A 40 -13.28 -8.92 8.89
N GLY A 41 -12.40 -9.09 9.87
CA GLY A 41 -12.73 -8.98 11.29
C GLY A 41 -12.45 -7.60 11.89
N PRO A 42 -12.55 -7.47 13.23
CA PRO A 42 -12.35 -6.19 13.94
C PRO A 42 -11.01 -5.51 13.65
N ARG A 43 -9.94 -6.31 13.49
CA ARG A 43 -8.59 -5.80 13.19
C ARG A 43 -8.51 -5.18 11.78
N THR A 44 -9.20 -5.78 10.80
CA THR A 44 -9.28 -5.25 9.44
C THR A 44 -10.07 -3.94 9.44
N GLU A 45 -11.20 -3.89 10.14
CA GLU A 45 -12.01 -2.68 10.28
C GLU A 45 -11.23 -1.53 10.93
N GLN A 46 -10.46 -1.81 11.99
CA GLN A 46 -9.61 -0.82 12.65
C GLN A 46 -8.55 -0.26 11.70
N ALA A 47 -7.89 -1.11 10.91
CA ALA A 47 -6.89 -0.70 9.93
C ALA A 47 -7.52 0.13 8.78
N VAL A 48 -8.72 -0.25 8.33
CA VAL A 48 -9.48 0.53 7.35
C VAL A 48 -9.79 1.92 7.88
N LYS A 49 -10.32 2.03 9.12
CA LYS A 49 -10.58 3.33 9.75
C LYS A 49 -9.31 4.15 9.95
N ALA A 50 -8.18 3.51 10.25
CA ALA A 50 -6.91 4.20 10.38
C ALA A 50 -6.47 4.86 9.06
N LEU A 51 -6.59 4.15 7.93
CA LEU A 51 -6.30 4.71 6.62
C LEU A 51 -7.31 5.81 6.25
N GLN A 52 -8.62 5.58 6.48
CA GLN A 52 -9.65 6.59 6.25
C GLN A 52 -9.33 7.89 7.01
N LYS A 53 -8.89 7.78 8.27
CA LYS A 53 -8.45 8.92 9.07
C LYS A 53 -7.25 9.64 8.44
N GLN A 54 -6.23 8.89 8.01
CA GLN A 54 -5.04 9.46 7.37
C GLN A 54 -5.36 10.16 6.04
N ALA A 55 -6.37 9.68 5.32
CA ALA A 55 -6.81 10.21 4.04
C ALA A 55 -7.89 11.30 4.15
N GLY A 56 -8.35 11.64 5.36
CA GLY A 56 -9.43 12.62 5.56
C GLY A 56 -10.82 12.14 5.10
N LEU A 57 -11.03 10.82 5.03
CA LEU A 57 -12.31 10.20 4.70
C LEU A 57 -13.16 9.96 5.95
N SER A 58 -14.47 9.78 5.75
CA SER A 58 -15.38 9.33 6.81
C SER A 58 -14.95 7.97 7.37
N LEU A 59 -14.96 7.83 8.70
CA LEU A 59 -14.50 6.62 9.42
C LEU A 59 -15.52 5.48 9.42
N THR A 60 -16.01 5.10 8.24
CA THR A 60 -17.08 4.10 8.07
C THR A 60 -16.61 2.68 8.40
N GLY A 61 -15.31 2.40 8.29
CA GLY A 61 -14.80 1.02 8.35
C GLY A 61 -15.15 0.17 7.12
N ILE A 62 -15.72 0.79 6.08
CA ILE A 62 -16.10 0.16 4.83
C ILE A 62 -15.05 0.48 3.77
N VAL A 63 -14.68 -0.51 2.98
CA VAL A 63 -13.82 -0.38 1.80
C VAL A 63 -14.71 -0.11 0.60
N ASP A 64 -14.72 1.13 0.14
CA ASP A 64 -15.41 1.59 -1.06
C ASP A 64 -14.40 2.12 -2.10
N THR A 65 -14.89 2.64 -3.22
CA THR A 65 -14.04 3.20 -4.29
C THR A 65 -13.15 4.35 -3.81
N ASN A 66 -13.63 5.18 -2.86
CA ASN A 66 -12.83 6.26 -2.29
C ASN A 66 -11.71 5.73 -1.42
N PHE A 67 -11.98 4.69 -0.64
CA PHE A 67 -10.96 3.98 0.13
C PHE A 67 -9.90 3.35 -0.79
N TYR A 68 -10.29 2.66 -1.87
CA TYR A 68 -9.32 2.07 -2.80
C TYR A 68 -8.38 3.13 -3.38
N LYS A 69 -8.94 4.26 -3.81
CA LYS A 69 -8.14 5.39 -4.30
C LYS A 69 -7.17 5.90 -3.23
N ALA A 70 -7.66 6.14 -2.01
CA ALA A 70 -6.82 6.62 -0.91
C ALA A 70 -5.71 5.63 -0.52
N MET A 71 -5.99 4.33 -0.58
CA MET A 71 -5.01 3.28 -0.34
C MET A 71 -3.93 3.28 -1.41
N ASP A 72 -4.32 3.37 -2.69
CA ASP A 72 -3.36 3.42 -3.80
C ASP A 72 -2.49 4.68 -3.69
N ASP A 73 -3.08 5.86 -3.44
CA ASP A 73 -2.36 7.12 -3.21
C ASP A 73 -1.35 7.01 -2.05
N ALA A 74 -1.75 6.37 -0.94
CA ALA A 74 -0.87 6.14 0.20
C ALA A 74 0.29 5.19 -0.14
N ILE A 75 0.03 4.14 -0.95
CA ILE A 75 1.08 3.23 -1.44
C ILE A 75 2.04 3.98 -2.34
N TYR A 76 1.53 4.73 -3.32
CA TYR A 76 2.36 5.53 -4.22
C TYR A 76 3.23 6.51 -3.44
N LYS A 77 2.66 7.23 -2.46
CA LYS A 77 3.41 8.12 -1.58
C LYS A 77 4.49 7.37 -0.78
N ASN A 78 4.21 6.18 -0.25
CA ASN A 78 5.19 5.38 0.48
C ASN A 78 6.35 4.92 -0.43
N LEU A 79 6.04 4.56 -1.68
CA LEU A 79 7.02 4.12 -2.66
C LEU A 79 7.90 5.27 -3.16
N THR A 80 7.34 6.46 -3.40
CA THR A 80 8.09 7.62 -3.92
C THR A 80 8.83 8.40 -2.85
N SER A 81 8.41 8.33 -1.58
CA SER A 81 9.09 8.97 -0.46
C SER A 81 10.28 8.18 0.08
N ARG A 82 10.34 6.87 -0.18
CA ARG A 82 11.58 6.11 -0.03
C ARG A 82 12.43 6.44 -1.25
N GLU A 83 13.68 6.90 -1.04
CA GLU A 83 14.64 6.97 -2.15
C GLU A 83 14.56 5.66 -2.94
N ASP A 84 14.11 5.73 -4.19
CA ASP A 84 13.92 4.55 -5.00
C ASP A 84 15.28 3.85 -5.12
N ILE A 85 15.41 2.68 -4.49
CA ILE A 85 16.68 1.95 -4.41
C ILE A 85 17.19 1.65 -5.82
N GLN A 86 16.30 1.40 -6.79
CA GLN A 86 16.69 1.16 -8.17
C GLN A 86 17.16 2.43 -8.84
N LEU A 87 16.49 3.57 -8.62
CA LEU A 87 16.95 4.86 -9.13
C LEU A 87 18.31 5.25 -8.54
N ARG A 88 18.49 5.10 -7.22
CA ARG A 88 19.78 5.36 -6.56
C ARG A 88 20.87 4.45 -7.11
N LYS A 89 20.61 3.14 -7.22
CA LYS A 89 21.55 2.19 -7.83
C LYS A 89 21.89 2.55 -9.28
N ALA A 90 20.90 2.94 -10.07
CA ALA A 90 21.11 3.37 -11.45
C ALA A 90 21.99 4.62 -11.50
N ILE A 91 21.74 5.61 -10.64
CA ILE A 91 22.58 6.81 -10.50
C ILE A 91 24.01 6.45 -10.08
N ASP A 92 24.18 5.55 -9.12
CA ASP A 92 25.49 5.10 -8.64
C ASP A 92 26.29 4.42 -9.76
N ILE A 93 25.65 3.54 -10.54
CA ILE A 93 26.27 2.89 -11.72
C ILE A 93 26.69 3.92 -12.77
N LEU A 94 25.82 4.89 -13.08
CA LEU A 94 26.12 5.93 -14.07
C LEU A 94 27.30 6.80 -13.63
N LYS A 95 27.41 7.12 -12.34
CA LYS A 95 28.56 7.86 -11.79
C LYS A 95 29.87 7.09 -11.95
N GLU A 96 29.86 5.78 -11.68
CA GLU A 96 31.04 4.93 -11.87
C GLU A 96 31.47 4.88 -13.35
N ILE A 97 30.53 4.75 -14.28
CA ILE A 97 30.81 4.78 -15.73
C ILE A 97 31.41 6.12 -16.17
N LEU A 98 30.89 7.24 -15.65
CA LEU A 98 31.43 8.57 -15.97
C LEU A 98 32.85 8.75 -15.41
N LYS A 99 33.10 8.25 -14.20
CA LYS A 99 34.43 8.28 -13.59
C LYS A 99 35.43 7.43 -14.38
N SER A 100 35.04 6.23 -14.82
CA SER A 100 35.91 5.38 -15.63
C SER A 100 36.20 5.96 -17.01
N LYS A 101 35.25 6.68 -17.63
CA LYS A 101 35.45 7.35 -18.92
C LYS A 101 36.39 8.55 -18.85
N ASN A 102 36.38 9.30 -17.76
CA ASN A 102 37.24 10.47 -17.60
C ASN A 102 38.66 10.11 -17.10
N ALA A 103 38.89 8.86 -16.72
CA ALA A 103 40.20 8.35 -16.28
C ALA A 103 41.00 7.65 -17.40
N ALA A 104 40.45 7.59 -18.62
CA ALA A 104 41.07 7.06 -19.83
C ALA A 104 41.32 8.21 -20.83
#